data_AF-A0A1I7FHS8-F1
#
_entry.id   AF-A0A1I7FHS8-F1
#
_cell.length_a   1.000
_cell.length_b   1.000
_cell.length_c   1.000
_cell.angle_alpha   90.00
_cell.angle_beta   90.00
_cell.angle_gamma   90.00
#
_symmetry.space_group_name_H-M   'P 1'
#
loop_
_entity.id
_entity.type
_entity.pdbx_description
1 polymer ?
#
loop_
_entity_poly.entity_id
_entity_poly.type
_entity_poly.pdbx_seq_one_letter_code
_entity_poly.pdbx_strand_id
1 'polypeptide(L)'
;MKRTHWILVALAVAALLFFRRGGPPSLAMPPEARHQGVTVQIPVTMTPADTPEEHWNLAKRGGQTYVVQVSQARRVVDEFPAEGPPTQGPEGTDYQAGGRVQLDGTWYRAERIHVNTDGQSGYLVLVQEQPGNSQP
;
A
#
# COMPACT_ATOMS: atom_id res chain seq x y z
N MET A 1 7.64 24.62 -41.90
CA MET A 1 7.37 24.23 -40.50
C MET A 1 8.56 24.63 -39.66
N LYS A 2 8.39 25.55 -38.70
CA LYS A 2 9.50 26.22 -38.00
C LYS A 2 10.07 25.31 -36.90
N ARG A 3 11.41 25.22 -36.81
CA ARG A 3 12.22 24.44 -35.84
C ARG A 3 11.65 24.38 -34.41
N THR A 4 10.98 25.43 -33.97
CA THR A 4 10.32 25.55 -32.66
C THR A 4 9.25 24.49 -32.39
N HIS A 5 8.52 24.02 -33.40
CA HIS A 5 7.47 23.01 -33.20
C HIS A 5 8.05 21.62 -32.88
N TRP A 6 9.20 21.28 -33.45
CA TRP A 6 9.87 20.00 -33.19
C TRP A 6 10.43 19.91 -31.78
N ILE A 7 10.92 21.02 -31.23
CA ILE A 7 11.44 21.07 -29.85
C ILE A 7 10.31 20.83 -28.84
N LEU A 8 9.14 21.43 -29.06
CA LEU A 8 7.97 21.23 -28.19
C LEU A 8 7.46 19.77 -28.23
N VAL A 9 7.44 19.16 -29.42
CA VAL A 9 7.06 17.74 -29.55
C VAL A 9 8.07 16.83 -28.85
N ALA A 10 9.37 17.09 -29.02
CA ALA A 10 10.42 16.33 -28.33
C ALA A 10 10.32 16.48 -26.79
N LEU A 11 10.03 17.69 -26.30
CA LEU A 11 9.82 17.93 -24.87
C LEU A 11 8.58 17.19 -24.33
N ALA A 12 7.49 17.20 -25.09
CA ALA A 12 6.26 16.51 -24.71
C ALA A 12 6.45 15.00 -24.65
N VAL A 13 7.17 14.41 -25.62
CA VAL A 13 7.51 12.97 -25.62
C VAL A 13 8.45 12.62 -24.46
N ALA A 14 9.47 13.45 -24.18
CA ALA A 14 10.37 13.24 -23.05
C ALA A 14 9.64 13.33 -21.70
N ALA A 15 8.74 14.30 -21.54
CA ALA A 15 7.88 14.41 -20.37
C ALA A 15 6.96 13.18 -20.24
N LEU A 16 6.33 12.73 -21.32
CA LEU A 16 5.46 11.55 -21.32
C LEU A 16 6.23 10.27 -20.93
N LEU A 17 7.46 10.10 -21.42
CA LEU A 17 8.33 8.99 -21.05
C LEU A 17 8.78 9.06 -19.59
N PHE A 18 9.02 10.27 -19.06
CA PHE A 18 9.34 10.48 -17.65
C PHE A 18 8.14 10.15 -16.74
N PHE A 19 6.95 10.61 -17.09
CA PHE A 19 5.71 10.30 -16.36
C PHE A 19 5.32 8.82 -16.46
N ARG A 20 5.53 8.18 -17.62
CA ARG A 20 5.28 6.74 -17.79
C ARG A 20 6.22 5.87 -16.94
N ARG A 21 7.38 6.40 -16.57
CA ARG A 21 8.35 5.73 -15.69
C ARG A 21 8.10 6.01 -14.20
N GLY A 22 7.27 7.00 -13.88
CA GLY A 22 6.87 7.39 -12.53
C GLY A 22 5.56 6.75 -12.07
N GLY A 23 5.26 5.51 -12.48
CA GLY A 23 4.28 4.70 -11.74
C GLY A 23 4.71 4.61 -10.27
N PRO A 24 3.76 4.45 -9.32
CA PRO A 24 4.13 4.29 -7.92
C PRO A 24 5.17 3.16 -7.82
N PRO A 25 6.24 3.35 -7.03
CA PRO A 25 7.30 2.36 -6.95
C PRO A 25 6.69 1.03 -6.55
N SER A 26 6.97 -0.01 -7.33
CA SER A 26 6.63 -1.37 -6.89
C SER A 26 7.46 -1.65 -5.65
N LEU A 27 6.78 -1.99 -4.56
CA LEU A 27 7.43 -2.42 -3.33
C LEU A 27 7.76 -3.92 -3.44
N ALA A 28 8.71 -4.36 -2.62
CA ALA A 28 9.02 -5.78 -2.51
C ALA A 28 7.94 -6.47 -1.67
N MET A 29 7.63 -7.74 -1.97
CA MET A 29 6.78 -8.51 -1.07
C MET A 29 7.49 -8.72 0.27
N PRO A 30 6.87 -8.37 1.43
CA PRO A 30 7.46 -8.63 2.73
C PRO A 30 7.70 -10.13 2.94
N PRO A 31 8.86 -10.56 3.47
CA PRO A 31 9.18 -11.97 3.61
C PRO A 31 8.26 -12.71 4.59
N GLU A 32 7.63 -11.99 5.53
CA GLU A 32 6.66 -12.53 6.48
C GLU A 32 5.24 -12.64 5.90
N ALA A 33 5.02 -12.20 4.66
CA ALA A 33 3.72 -12.25 4.01
C ALA A 33 3.23 -13.69 3.82
N ARG A 34 1.95 -13.92 4.13
CA ARG A 34 1.30 -15.22 3.97
C ARG A 34 0.37 -15.18 2.76
N HIS A 35 0.61 -16.09 1.82
CA HIS A 35 -0.17 -16.19 0.59
C HIS A 35 -1.29 -17.22 0.73
N GLN A 36 -2.50 -16.85 0.30
CA GLN A 36 -3.67 -17.72 0.23
C GLN A 36 -4.42 -17.45 -1.09
N GLY A 37 -3.99 -18.12 -2.16
CA GLY A 37 -4.54 -17.88 -3.50
C GLY A 37 -4.25 -16.45 -3.98
N VAL A 38 -5.30 -15.67 -4.24
CA VAL A 38 -5.20 -14.26 -4.64
C VAL A 38 -5.06 -13.29 -3.46
N THR A 39 -5.11 -13.81 -2.23
CA THR A 39 -5.05 -13.00 -1.02
C THR A 39 -3.66 -13.08 -0.41
N VAL A 40 -3.16 -11.95 0.08
CA VAL A 40 -1.90 -11.82 0.82
C VAL A 40 -2.21 -11.21 2.18
N GLN A 41 -1.69 -11.82 3.24
CA GLN A 41 -1.75 -11.28 4.59
C GLN A 41 -0.36 -10.80 5.00
N ILE A 42 -0.23 -9.51 5.31
CA ILE A 42 1.01 -8.92 5.78
C ILE A 42 0.88 -8.72 7.30
N PRO A 43 1.65 -9.44 8.13
CA PRO A 43 1.64 -9.23 9.57
C PRO A 43 2.25 -7.86 9.89
N VAL A 44 1.64 -7.15 10.84
CA VAL A 44 2.07 -5.80 11.23
C VAL A 44 2.05 -5.63 12.74
N THR A 45 2.94 -4.78 13.25
CA THR A 45 2.99 -4.41 14.67
C THR A 45 3.09 -2.89 14.81
N MET A 46 2.70 -2.37 15.98
CA MET A 46 2.83 -0.95 16.29
C MET A 46 4.26 -0.50 16.55
N THR A 47 5.23 -1.42 16.59
CA THR A 47 6.63 -1.10 16.77
C THR A 47 7.13 -0.38 15.53
N PRO A 48 7.56 0.89 15.64
CA PRO A 48 8.22 1.54 14.52
C PRO A 48 9.54 0.79 14.27
N ALA A 49 9.76 0.32 13.05
CA ALA A 49 11.07 -0.17 12.69
C ALA A 49 12.04 1.01 12.66
N ASP A 50 13.03 1.01 13.56
CA ASP A 50 14.23 1.84 13.42
C ASP A 50 15.21 1.14 12.46
N THR A 51 14.70 0.75 11.29
CA THR A 51 15.49 0.14 10.23
C THR A 51 15.53 1.06 9.02
N PRO A 52 16.64 1.06 8.26
CA PRO A 52 16.71 1.75 6.99
C PRO A 52 15.94 1.00 5.87
N GLU A 53 15.55 -0.25 6.13
CA GLU A 53 14.87 -1.13 5.18
C GLU A 53 13.37 -0.81 5.05
N GLU A 54 12.70 -1.46 4.09
CA GLU A 54 11.25 -1.38 3.97
C GLU A 54 10.59 -2.08 5.16
N HIS A 55 9.60 -1.42 5.75
CA HIS A 55 8.87 -1.99 6.88
C HIS A 55 7.41 -1.58 6.87
N TRP A 56 6.55 -2.52 7.28
CA TRP A 56 5.10 -2.37 7.35
C TRP A 56 4.69 -2.39 8.82
N ASN A 57 4.16 -1.27 9.31
CA ASN A 57 3.78 -1.14 10.71
C ASN A 57 2.31 -0.72 10.86
N LEU A 58 1.70 -1.18 11.94
CA LEU A 58 0.43 -0.66 12.42
C LEU A 58 0.68 0.69 13.09
N ALA A 59 -0.21 1.65 12.92
CA ALA A 59 -0.13 2.94 13.58
C ALA A 59 -1.53 3.46 13.92
N LYS A 60 -1.58 4.51 14.75
CA LYS A 60 -2.82 5.25 15.03
C LYS A 60 -2.70 6.66 14.47
N ARG A 61 -3.54 6.99 13.49
CA ARG A 61 -3.72 8.35 12.99
C ARG A 61 -4.63 9.13 13.95
N GLY A 62 -4.16 10.29 14.42
CA GLY A 62 -4.91 11.14 15.35
C GLY A 62 -5.28 10.44 16.68
N GLY A 63 -4.57 9.38 17.05
CA GLY A 63 -4.83 8.60 18.26
C GLY A 63 -6.05 7.68 18.24
N GLN A 64 -6.86 7.68 17.16
CA GLN A 64 -8.15 6.97 17.14
C GLN A 64 -8.30 5.99 15.97
N THR A 65 -7.78 6.32 14.79
CA THR A 65 -7.98 5.50 13.58
C THR A 65 -6.74 4.66 13.32
N TYR A 66 -6.91 3.34 13.21
CA TYR A 66 -5.82 2.46 12.81
C TYR A 66 -5.44 2.68 11.34
N VAL A 67 -4.15 2.66 11.06
CA VAL A 67 -3.59 2.73 9.71
C VAL A 67 -2.45 1.73 9.61
N VAL A 68 -2.22 1.16 8.44
CA VAL A 68 -0.98 0.44 8.14
C VAL A 68 -0.10 1.35 7.31
N GLN A 69 1.12 1.60 7.78
CA GLN A 69 2.09 2.45 7.09
C GLN A 69 3.17 1.58 6.48
N VAL A 70 3.58 1.94 5.27
CA VAL A 70 4.81 1.43 4.67
C VAL A 70 5.87 2.50 4.80
N SER A 71 6.96 2.16 5.46
CA SER A 71 8.12 3.02 5.61
C SER A 71 9.29 2.48 4.81
N GLN A 72 9.99 3.34 4.07
CA GLN A 72 11.26 3.03 3.42
C GLN A 72 12.27 4.12 3.77
N ALA A 73 13.47 3.75 4.21
CA ALA A 73 14.50 4.69 4.64
C ALA A 73 13.98 5.76 5.63
N ARG A 74 13.19 5.33 6.63
CA ARG A 74 12.56 6.16 7.67
C ARG A 74 11.55 7.19 7.16
N ARG A 75 11.03 7.02 5.96
CA ARG A 75 9.94 7.85 5.41
C ARG A 75 8.76 6.98 5.09
N VAL A 76 7.56 7.43 5.47
CA VAL A 76 6.32 6.81 5.03
C VAL A 76 6.19 7.04 3.52
N VAL A 77 6.10 5.95 2.77
CA VAL A 77 5.94 5.95 1.31
C VAL A 77 4.54 5.57 0.87
N ASP A 78 3.80 4.84 1.72
CA ASP A 78 2.41 4.47 1.48
C ASP A 78 1.65 4.29 2.80
N GLU A 79 0.32 4.43 2.75
CA GLU A 79 -0.56 4.27 3.92
C GLU A 79 -1.91 3.64 3.53
N PHE A 80 -2.33 2.63 4.29
CA PHE A 80 -3.63 1.99 4.18
C PHE A 80 -4.48 2.38 5.39
N PRO A 81 -5.43 3.33 5.24
CA PRO A 81 -6.27 3.74 6.34
C PRO A 81 -7.34 2.69 6.64
N ALA A 82 -7.69 2.54 7.93
CA ALA A 82 -8.96 1.93 8.30
C ALA A 82 -10.11 2.83 7.84
N GLU A 83 -11.09 2.22 7.19
CA GLU A 83 -12.30 2.82 6.65
C GLU A 83 -13.54 2.18 7.28
N GLY A 84 -14.62 2.95 7.34
CA GLY A 84 -15.89 2.48 7.86
C GLY A 84 -15.90 2.18 9.37
N PRO A 85 -17.04 1.69 9.89
CA PRO A 85 -17.15 1.29 11.28
C PRO A 85 -16.42 -0.03 11.55
N PRO A 86 -15.79 -0.19 12.74
CA PRO A 86 -15.15 -1.44 13.12
C PRO A 86 -16.16 -2.57 13.35
N THR A 87 -15.74 -3.80 13.03
CA THR A 87 -16.46 -5.03 13.39
C THR A 87 -15.66 -5.77 14.46
N GLN A 88 -16.23 -5.94 15.66
CA GLN A 88 -15.58 -6.65 16.76
C GLN A 88 -15.80 -8.16 16.64
N GLY A 89 -14.74 -8.93 16.85
CA GLY A 89 -14.74 -10.38 16.91
C GLY A 89 -13.95 -10.92 18.10
N PRO A 90 -13.96 -12.24 18.33
CA PRO A 90 -13.27 -12.87 19.44
C PRO A 90 -11.73 -12.76 19.34
N GLU A 91 -11.20 -12.66 18.13
CA GLU A 91 -9.75 -12.60 17.87
C GLU A 91 -9.21 -11.17 17.79
N GLY A 92 -10.10 -10.18 17.67
CA GLY A 92 -9.69 -8.79 17.46
C GLY A 92 -10.79 -7.93 16.84
N THR A 93 -10.39 -6.81 16.25
CA THR A 93 -11.27 -5.87 15.56
C THR A 93 -10.89 -5.79 14.10
N ASP A 94 -11.87 -5.99 13.22
CA ASP A 94 -11.73 -5.82 11.79
C ASP A 94 -12.16 -4.43 11.36
N TYR A 95 -11.36 -3.82 10.49
CA TYR A 95 -11.67 -2.58 9.79
C TYR A 95 -11.62 -2.83 8.29
N GLN A 96 -12.50 -2.20 7.52
CA GLN A 96 -12.30 -2.14 6.08
C GLN A 96 -11.00 -1.35 5.82
N ALA A 97 -10.22 -1.74 4.82
CA ALA A 97 -8.99 -1.03 4.48
C ALA A 97 -9.14 -0.28 3.17
N GLY A 98 -8.61 0.93 3.12
CA GLY A 98 -8.49 1.71 1.90
C GLY A 98 -7.10 1.58 1.27
N GLY A 99 -7.04 1.79 -0.05
CA GLY A 99 -5.78 1.92 -0.78
C GLY A 99 -5.43 0.74 -1.70
N ARG A 100 -4.38 0.93 -2.49
CA ARG A 100 -3.86 -0.06 -3.43
C ARG A 100 -2.35 0.08 -3.53
N VAL A 101 -1.68 -1.02 -3.82
CA VAL A 101 -0.22 -1.08 -3.86
C VAL A 101 0.24 -2.04 -4.94
N GLN A 102 1.38 -1.75 -5.55
CA GLN A 102 2.03 -2.68 -6.46
C GLN A 102 3.13 -3.43 -5.70
N LEU A 103 3.00 -4.75 -5.59
CA LEU A 103 3.99 -5.64 -4.96
C LEU A 103 4.55 -6.57 -6.02
N ASP A 104 5.88 -6.57 -6.20
CA ASP A 104 6.59 -7.35 -7.22
C ASP A 104 5.95 -7.27 -8.62
N GLY A 105 5.52 -6.06 -9.01
CA GLY A 105 4.88 -5.79 -10.29
C GLY A 105 3.39 -6.14 -10.38
N THR A 106 2.81 -6.74 -9.34
CA THR A 106 1.39 -7.12 -9.30
C THR A 106 0.59 -6.12 -8.47
N TRP A 107 -0.57 -5.71 -8.96
CA TRP A 107 -1.46 -4.80 -8.24
C TRP A 107 -2.28 -5.55 -7.19
N TYR A 108 -2.36 -4.96 -6.00
CA TYR A 108 -3.15 -5.42 -4.89
C TYR A 108 -4.00 -4.28 -4.34
N ARG A 109 -5.22 -4.60 -3.94
CA ARG A 109 -6.12 -3.70 -3.21
C ARG A 109 -6.13 -4.09 -1.74
N ALA A 110 -6.06 -3.11 -0.85
CA ALA A 110 -6.28 -3.34 0.57
C ALA A 110 -7.78 -3.60 0.82
N GLU A 111 -8.08 -4.67 1.56
CA GLU A 111 -9.46 -5.06 1.84
C GLU A 111 -9.79 -4.93 3.32
N ARG A 112 -8.86 -5.33 4.20
CA ARG A 112 -9.11 -5.40 5.63
C ARG A 112 -7.85 -5.14 6.45
N ILE A 113 -7.99 -4.39 7.53
CA ILE A 113 -7.00 -4.32 8.62
C ILE A 113 -7.61 -5.07 9.79
N HIS A 114 -6.95 -6.14 10.22
CA HIS A 114 -7.29 -6.81 11.47
C HIS A 114 -6.34 -6.33 12.56
N VAL A 115 -6.89 -5.93 13.70
CA VAL A 115 -6.13 -5.58 14.89
C VAL A 115 -6.45 -6.60 15.97
N ASN A 116 -5.42 -7.30 16.48
CA ASN A 116 -5.56 -8.29 17.53
C ASN A 116 -6.10 -7.66 18.83
N THR A 117 -6.57 -8.49 19.76
CA THR A 117 -7.09 -8.02 21.07
C THR A 117 -6.09 -7.22 21.91
N ASP A 118 -4.78 -7.36 21.65
CA ASP A 118 -3.72 -6.57 22.28
C ASP A 118 -3.70 -5.09 21.82
N GLY A 119 -4.35 -4.78 20.69
CA GLY A 119 -4.35 -3.47 20.08
C GLY A 119 -3.01 -3.00 19.51
N GLN A 120 -1.99 -3.86 19.51
CA GLN A 120 -0.59 -3.58 19.15
C GLN A 120 -0.09 -4.39 17.96
N SER A 121 -0.75 -5.50 17.62
CA SER A 121 -0.40 -6.36 16.50
C SER A 121 -1.61 -6.67 15.65
N GLY A 122 -1.38 -7.19 14.45
CA GLY A 122 -2.46 -7.48 13.52
C GLY A 122 -1.94 -7.91 12.15
N TYR A 123 -2.78 -7.75 11.14
CA TYR A 123 -2.40 -7.99 9.76
C TYR A 123 -3.21 -7.13 8.79
N LEU A 124 -2.57 -6.75 7.69
CA LEU A 124 -3.24 -6.19 6.52
C LEU A 124 -3.59 -7.32 5.55
N VAL A 125 -4.82 -7.32 5.06
CA VAL A 125 -5.27 -8.21 3.99
C VAL A 125 -5.27 -7.43 2.69
N LEU A 126 -4.49 -7.93 1.74
CA LEU A 126 -4.40 -7.46 0.37
C LEU A 126 -5.00 -8.51 -0.56
N VAL A 127 -5.72 -8.08 -1.59
CA VAL A 127 -6.27 -8.97 -2.62
C VAL A 127 -5.75 -8.54 -3.98
N GLN A 128 -5.21 -9.51 -4.73
CA GLN A 128 -4.68 -9.29 -6.06
C GLN A 128 -5.77 -8.74 -6.98
N GLU A 129 -5.48 -7.62 -7.63
CA GLU A 129 -6.34 -7.10 -8.69
C GLU A 129 -6.09 -7.92 -9.96
N GLN A 130 -7.11 -8.62 -10.43
CA GLN A 130 -7.03 -9.28 -11.73
C GLN A 130 -6.96 -8.23 -12.85
N PRO A 131 -6.05 -8.38 -13.82
CA PRO A 131 -5.99 -7.48 -14.97
C PRO A 131 -7.29 -7.60 -15.76
N GLY A 132 -8.20 -6.63 -15.57
CA GLY A 132 -9.52 -6.60 -16.21
C GLY A 132 -10.63 -5.99 -15.37
N ASN A 133 -10.48 -5.89 -14.04
CA ASN A 133 -11.50 -5.34 -13.14
C ASN A 133 -11.19 -3.95 -12.59
N SER A 134 -10.39 -3.17 -13.33
CA SER A 134 -10.23 -1.73 -13.08
C SER A 134 -11.44 -0.99 -13.66
N GLN A 135 -12.56 -0.96 -12.93
CA GLN A 135 -13.62 -0.01 -13.26
C GLN A 135 -13.31 1.37 -12.62
N PRO A 136 -13.69 2.46 -13.33
CA PRO A 136 -13.14 3.81 -13.19
C PRO A 136 -13.48 4.52 -11.89
#